data_AF-A0A5M8NVA7-F1
#
_entry.id   AF-A0A5M8NVA7-F1
#
_cell.length_a   1.000
_cell.length_b   1.000
_cell.length_c   1.000
_cell.angle_alpha   90.00
_cell.angle_beta   90.00
_cell.angle_gamma   90.00
#
_symmetry.space_group_name_H-M   'P 1'
#
loop_
_entity.id
_entity.type
_entity.pdbx_description
1 polymer ?
#
loop_
_entity_poly.entity_id
_entity_poly.type
_entity_poly.pdbx_seq_one_letter_code
_entity_poly.pdbx_strand_id
1 'polypeptide(L)'
;MKQLLFIFLIICPLWALFSCGEFDQSMERDSCVDVIISGSLHVKTDGEPLSNTPVEVIWFDKGLNFMFYTSYRVVSSNTTNNGDFVFKTKLDTFLFSTHYLYVRIPFDQEKYVTLLNNRGYGYEQKRFDNFDISAFQNMQFEFYHKADLTIYLNRTSDDNFRWISIQHDFAGETYLDGSNYFGITFATTDSLKVRTAAGIYTKVILTKTAFEEEIELSETLIDSLICTKDGPNSLSFNY
;
A
#
# COMPACT_ATOMS: atom_id res chain seq x y z
N MET A 1 -59.67 10.03 9.27
CA MET A 1 -58.32 9.92 8.65
C MET A 1 -57.81 11.29 8.15
N LYS A 2 -57.63 12.29 9.01
CA LYS A 2 -57.04 13.59 8.62
C LYS A 2 -56.08 14.20 9.65
N GLN A 3 -55.81 13.51 10.77
CA GLN A 3 -54.97 14.03 11.86
C GLN A 3 -53.61 13.33 12.01
N LEU A 4 -53.35 12.25 11.26
CA LEU A 4 -52.06 11.54 11.30
C LEU A 4 -51.00 12.10 10.35
N LEU A 5 -51.36 13.01 9.42
CA LEU A 5 -50.42 13.55 8.43
C LEU A 5 -49.55 14.71 8.96
N PHE A 6 -49.90 15.30 10.10
CA PHE A 6 -49.22 16.48 10.63
C PHE A 6 -48.04 16.16 11.56
N ILE A 7 -47.99 14.95 12.13
CA ILE A 7 -46.92 14.55 13.05
C ILE A 7 -45.63 14.16 12.29
N PHE A 8 -45.76 13.72 11.03
CA PHE A 8 -44.59 13.36 10.21
C PHE A 8 -43.76 14.57 9.72
N LEU A 9 -44.32 15.78 9.74
CA LEU A 9 -43.62 16.98 9.28
C LEU A 9 -42.78 17.69 10.37
N ILE A 10 -42.99 17.36 11.65
CA ILE A 10 -42.28 18.01 12.78
C ILE A 10 -41.08 17.19 13.27
N ILE A 11 -40.97 15.92 12.88
CA ILE A 11 -39.85 15.04 13.29
C ILE A 11 -38.68 15.08 12.27
N CYS A 12 -38.89 15.70 11.10
CA CYS A 12 -37.92 15.69 9.99
C CYS A 12 -36.86 16.82 9.94
N PRO A 13 -36.84 17.89 10.77
CA PRO A 13 -35.71 18.83 10.73
C PRO A 13 -34.59 18.54 11.75
N LEU A 14 -34.78 17.59 12.68
CA LEU A 14 -33.78 17.29 13.72
C LEU A 14 -32.62 16.39 13.25
N TRP A 15 -32.74 15.78 12.07
CA TRP A 15 -31.67 14.96 11.48
C TRP A 15 -30.79 15.75 10.51
N ALA A 16 -31.16 16.99 10.17
CA ALA A 16 -30.38 17.86 9.30
C ALA A 16 -29.28 18.65 10.04
N LEU A 17 -29.18 18.54 11.37
CA LEU A 17 -28.09 19.15 12.17
C LEU A 17 -26.95 18.18 12.49
N PHE A 18 -27.03 16.92 12.05
CA PHE A 18 -25.92 15.95 12.11
C PHE A 18 -25.19 15.82 10.77
N SER A 19 -25.22 16.86 9.94
CA SER A 19 -24.14 17.04 8.96
C SER A 19 -22.90 17.45 9.75
N CYS A 20 -22.16 16.45 10.23
CA CYS A 20 -20.81 16.59 10.78
C CYS A 20 -19.91 17.05 9.63
N GLY A 21 -20.03 18.32 9.25
CA GLY A 21 -19.04 19.01 8.44
C GLY A 21 -17.75 19.02 9.25
N GLU A 22 -16.66 18.68 8.58
CA GLU A 22 -15.25 18.84 8.99
C GLU A 22 -15.06 19.03 10.49
N PHE A 23 -14.63 17.97 11.19
CA PHE A 23 -14.27 18.03 12.61
C PHE A 23 -13.34 19.23 12.83
N ASP A 24 -13.94 20.32 13.29
CA ASP A 24 -13.31 21.61 13.31
C ASP A 24 -12.28 21.58 14.43
N GLN A 25 -11.01 21.41 14.08
CA GLN A 25 -9.91 21.50 15.04
C GLN A 25 -9.79 22.91 15.65
N SER A 26 -10.71 23.84 15.33
CA SER A 26 -10.84 25.16 15.96
C SER A 26 -11.25 25.13 17.43
N MET A 27 -11.73 24.01 17.97
CA MET A 27 -11.83 23.88 19.43
C MET A 27 -10.42 23.73 20.01
N GLU A 28 -9.79 24.86 20.36
CA GLU A 28 -8.56 24.91 21.15
C GLU A 28 -8.78 24.15 22.46
N ARG A 29 -8.38 22.88 22.45
CA ARG A 29 -8.21 22.07 23.65
C ARG A 29 -6.78 22.25 24.15
N ASP A 30 -6.58 22.17 25.46
CA ASP A 30 -5.25 22.22 26.09
C ASP A 30 -4.28 21.12 25.57
N SER A 31 -4.80 20.12 24.84
CA SER A 31 -4.05 19.03 24.22
C SER A 31 -3.55 19.29 22.79
N CYS A 32 -3.87 20.45 22.20
CA CYS A 32 -3.44 20.83 20.86
C CYS A 32 -2.01 21.38 20.86
N VAL A 33 -1.12 20.76 20.08
CA VAL A 33 0.30 21.14 19.99
C VAL A 33 0.65 21.54 18.56
N ASP A 34 1.36 22.65 18.38
CA ASP A 34 1.95 23.04 17.11
C ASP A 34 3.06 22.06 16.71
N VAL A 35 2.98 21.53 15.50
CA VAL A 35 3.95 20.57 14.96
C VAL A 35 4.38 20.96 13.56
N ILE A 36 5.60 20.53 13.23
CA ILE A 36 6.10 20.53 11.86
C ILE A 36 6.13 19.08 11.40
N ILE A 37 5.39 18.79 10.33
CA ILE A 37 5.38 17.48 9.67
C ILE A 37 6.09 17.66 8.33
N SER A 38 7.22 16.98 8.12
CA SER A 38 8.05 17.17 6.92
C SER A 38 8.69 15.89 6.43
N GLY A 39 8.97 15.86 5.13
CA GLY A 39 9.62 14.75 4.48
C GLY A 39 9.88 15.02 3.01
N SER A 40 10.37 13.98 2.33
CA SER A 40 10.73 14.05 0.92
C SER A 40 10.37 12.76 0.19
N LEU A 41 9.96 12.91 -1.06
CA LEU A 41 9.55 11.84 -1.96
C LEU A 41 10.51 11.78 -3.14
N HIS A 42 11.21 10.65 -3.25
CA HIS A 42 12.15 10.42 -4.34
C HIS A 42 11.99 9.01 -4.88
N VAL A 43 12.28 8.85 -6.16
CA VAL A 43 12.54 7.54 -6.75
C VAL A 43 13.89 7.06 -6.22
N LYS A 44 13.90 5.89 -5.59
CA LYS A 44 15.07 5.36 -4.88
C LYS A 44 16.24 5.06 -5.80
N THR A 45 15.97 4.67 -7.05
CA THR A 45 16.98 4.16 -7.98
C THR A 45 17.81 5.24 -8.66
N ASP A 46 17.20 6.37 -8.99
CA ASP A 46 17.84 7.48 -9.72
C ASP A 46 17.82 8.80 -8.94
N GLY A 47 17.15 8.84 -7.79
CA GLY A 47 17.00 10.04 -6.97
C GLY A 47 16.05 11.07 -7.58
N GLU A 48 15.23 10.71 -8.57
CA GLU A 48 14.28 11.63 -9.19
C GLU A 48 13.29 12.16 -8.14
N PRO A 49 13.17 13.49 -7.95
CA PRO A 49 12.20 14.04 -7.02
C PRO A 49 10.78 13.88 -7.56
N LEU A 50 9.88 13.35 -6.73
CA LEU A 50 8.46 13.28 -7.08
C LEU A 50 7.79 14.62 -6.80
N SER A 51 7.91 15.53 -7.76
CA SER A 51 7.34 16.88 -7.69
C SER A 51 5.82 16.92 -7.87
N ASN A 52 5.17 17.94 -7.30
CA ASN A 52 3.72 18.16 -7.38
C ASN A 52 2.87 16.92 -7.00
N THR A 53 3.40 16.08 -6.12
CA THR A 53 2.74 14.85 -5.67
C THR A 53 1.92 15.16 -4.42
N PRO A 54 0.64 14.80 -4.37
CA PRO A 54 -0.21 15.05 -3.20
C PRO A 54 0.30 14.29 -1.97
N VAL A 55 0.29 14.98 -0.83
CA VAL A 55 0.59 14.44 0.50
C VAL A 55 -0.52 14.89 1.44
N GLU A 56 -1.12 13.95 2.15
CA GLU A 56 -2.15 14.23 3.14
C GLU A 56 -1.76 13.68 4.52
N VAL A 57 -2.07 14.45 5.56
CA VAL A 57 -1.99 14.02 6.95
C VAL A 57 -3.43 13.77 7.41
N ILE A 58 -3.71 12.55 7.86
CA ILE A 58 -5.06 12.14 8.26
C ILE A 58 -5.04 11.42 9.61
N TRP A 59 -6.08 11.64 10.41
CA TRP A 59 -6.43 10.77 11.51
C TRP A 59 -7.30 9.62 11.00
N PHE A 60 -7.06 8.43 11.53
CA PHE A 60 -7.83 7.24 11.21
C PHE A 60 -8.21 6.52 12.50
N ASP A 61 -9.49 6.27 12.73
CA ASP A 61 -9.98 5.64 13.96
C ASP A 61 -9.35 4.23 14.19
N LYS A 62 -8.96 3.93 15.43
CA LYS A 62 -8.48 2.60 15.86
C LYS A 62 -9.62 1.60 16.04
N GLY A 63 -10.87 2.04 15.97
CA GLY A 63 -12.07 1.22 16.17
C GLY A 63 -12.08 -0.09 15.38
N LEU A 64 -12.60 -1.15 16.01
CA LEU A 64 -12.66 -2.52 15.47
C LEU A 64 -13.79 -2.73 14.44
N ASN A 65 -14.66 -1.74 14.24
CA ASN A 65 -15.81 -1.88 13.34
C ASN A 65 -15.47 -1.42 11.93
N PHE A 66 -15.13 -2.40 11.08
CA PHE A 66 -14.79 -2.22 9.67
C PHE A 66 -15.85 -1.49 8.82
N MET A 67 -17.10 -1.40 9.28
CA MET A 67 -18.20 -0.74 8.56
C MET A 67 -18.19 0.79 8.63
N PHE A 68 -17.53 1.39 9.62
CA PHE A 68 -17.60 2.84 9.85
C PHE A 68 -16.24 3.44 10.18
N TYR A 69 -15.25 3.19 9.32
CA TYR A 69 -13.99 3.92 9.43
C TYR A 69 -14.23 5.40 9.18
N THR A 70 -13.99 6.20 10.21
CA THR A 70 -13.94 7.65 10.07
C THR A 70 -12.50 8.06 9.91
N SER A 71 -12.24 8.84 8.87
CA SER A 71 -10.95 9.47 8.64
C SER A 71 -11.13 10.98 8.60
N TYR A 72 -10.22 11.71 9.23
CA TYR A 72 -10.28 13.16 9.30
C TYR A 72 -8.99 13.73 8.74
N ARG A 73 -9.10 14.58 7.71
CA ARG A 73 -7.94 15.26 7.16
C ARG A 73 -7.49 16.36 8.10
N VAL A 74 -6.21 16.35 8.46
CA VAL A 74 -5.54 17.38 9.24
C VAL A 74 -5.05 18.48 8.30
N VAL A 75 -4.26 18.10 7.29
CA VAL A 75 -3.67 19.03 6.32
C VAL A 75 -3.31 18.26 5.04
N SER A 76 -3.27 18.95 3.91
CA SER A 76 -2.80 18.40 2.64
C SER A 76 -2.13 19.46 1.78
N SER A 77 -1.10 19.08 1.05
CA SER A 77 -0.48 19.90 0.00
C SER A 77 0.19 18.99 -1.02
N ASN A 78 0.77 19.59 -2.04
CA ASN A 78 1.65 18.87 -2.94
C ASN A 78 3.12 19.07 -2.53
N THR A 79 3.98 18.15 -2.92
CA THR A 79 5.43 18.31 -2.84
C THR A 79 5.92 19.44 -3.75
N THR A 80 7.05 20.03 -3.37
CA THR A 80 7.78 21.02 -4.17
C THR A 80 8.46 20.38 -5.39
N ASN A 81 9.14 21.18 -6.21
CA ASN A 81 9.93 20.68 -7.33
C ASN A 81 11.07 19.74 -6.92
N ASN A 82 11.52 19.81 -5.65
CA ASN A 82 12.56 18.93 -5.10
C ASN A 82 11.97 17.69 -4.41
N GLY A 83 10.65 17.45 -4.52
CA GLY A 83 10.01 16.31 -3.86
C GLY A 83 9.77 16.49 -2.36
N ASP A 84 10.13 17.66 -1.79
CA ASP A 84 9.94 17.95 -0.37
C ASP A 84 8.52 18.42 -0.04
N PHE A 85 8.04 18.11 1.16
CA PHE A 85 6.83 18.70 1.75
C PHE A 85 7.09 19.15 3.19
N VAL A 86 6.38 20.22 3.60
CA VAL A 86 6.41 20.74 4.97
C VAL A 86 5.03 21.25 5.34
N PHE A 87 4.48 20.73 6.43
CA PHE A 87 3.25 21.20 7.04
C PHE A 87 3.56 21.85 8.39
N LYS A 88 2.99 23.04 8.60
CA LYS A 88 2.90 23.67 9.93
C LYS A 88 1.43 23.56 10.34
N THR A 89 1.13 22.69 11.30
CA THR A 89 -0.23 22.39 11.72
C THR A 89 -0.30 22.19 13.23
N LYS A 90 -1.51 22.15 13.79
CA LYS A 90 -1.76 21.68 15.16
C LYS A 90 -2.21 20.23 15.13
N LEU A 91 -1.88 19.47 16.18
CA LEU A 91 -2.40 18.12 16.42
C LEU A 91 -2.98 18.05 17.84
N ASP A 92 -4.19 17.50 17.98
CA ASP A 92 -4.73 17.10 19.29
C ASP A 92 -4.07 15.79 19.73
N THR A 93 -3.18 15.89 20.71
CA THR A 93 -2.41 14.74 21.21
C THR A 93 -3.28 13.66 21.86
N PHE A 94 -4.49 14.01 22.33
CA PHE A 94 -5.43 13.04 22.89
C PHE A 94 -5.92 12.03 21.85
N LEU A 95 -5.96 12.42 20.58
CA LEU A 95 -6.40 11.55 19.49
C LEU A 95 -5.51 10.33 19.31
N PHE A 96 -4.23 10.35 19.71
CA PHE A 96 -3.38 9.15 19.67
C PHE A 96 -3.90 7.99 20.54
N SER A 97 -4.77 8.24 21.52
CA SER A 97 -5.41 7.18 22.30
C SER A 97 -6.46 6.39 21.50
N THR A 98 -7.11 7.03 20.53
CA THR A 98 -8.26 6.47 19.79
C THR A 98 -8.06 6.43 18.27
N HIS A 99 -7.03 7.10 17.74
CA HIS A 99 -6.75 7.23 16.31
C HIS A 99 -5.27 6.98 16.01
N TYR A 100 -5.00 6.51 14.79
CA TYR A 100 -3.69 6.53 14.17
C TYR A 100 -3.54 7.80 13.35
N LEU A 101 -2.38 8.45 13.42
CA LEU A 101 -2.02 9.50 12.48
C LEU A 101 -1.33 8.84 11.28
N TYR A 102 -1.75 9.19 10.08
CA TYR A 102 -1.10 8.75 8.85
C TYR A 102 -0.60 9.95 8.07
N VAL A 103 0.60 9.82 7.51
CA VAL A 103 1.06 10.65 6.40
C VAL A 103 0.97 9.76 5.16
N ARG A 104 0.09 10.15 4.23
CA ARG A 104 -0.33 9.32 3.10
C ARG A 104 -0.06 10.04 1.79
N ILE A 105 0.46 9.29 0.83
CA ILE A 105 0.86 9.76 -0.47
C ILE A 105 0.17 8.88 -1.50
N PRO A 106 -0.96 9.31 -2.07
CA PRO A 106 -1.51 8.63 -3.23
C PRO A 106 -0.52 8.72 -4.39
N PHE A 107 -0.36 7.63 -5.13
CA PHE A 107 0.59 7.59 -6.24
C PHE A 107 0.04 6.84 -7.44
N ASP A 108 0.63 7.13 -8.59
CA ASP A 108 0.28 6.51 -9.86
C ASP A 108 0.88 5.10 -9.93
N GLN A 109 0.05 4.10 -9.64
CA GLN A 109 0.43 2.67 -9.67
C GLN A 109 0.86 2.20 -11.07
N GLU A 110 0.53 2.95 -12.14
CA GLU A 110 1.00 2.63 -13.48
C GLU A 110 2.43 3.11 -13.74
N LYS A 111 2.94 4.04 -12.93
CA LYS A 111 4.30 4.58 -13.04
C LYS A 111 5.24 4.09 -11.97
N TYR A 112 4.73 3.86 -10.76
CA TYR A 112 5.54 3.55 -9.60
C TYR A 112 5.07 2.30 -8.88
N VAL A 113 6.02 1.63 -8.23
CA VAL A 113 5.77 0.62 -7.20
C VAL A 113 6.43 1.08 -5.89
N THR A 114 5.88 0.64 -4.77
CA THR A 114 6.43 0.90 -3.44
C THR A 114 6.49 -0.39 -2.65
N LEU A 115 7.22 -0.38 -1.55
CA LEU A 115 7.40 -1.59 -0.76
C LEU A 115 6.10 -2.06 -0.09
N LEU A 116 5.15 -1.16 0.18
CA LEU A 116 3.91 -1.48 0.88
C LEU A 116 2.71 -1.73 -0.06
N ASN A 117 2.78 -1.29 -1.32
CA ASN A 117 1.63 -1.30 -2.23
C ASN A 117 1.45 -2.59 -3.05
N ASN A 118 2.22 -3.66 -2.86
CA ASN A 118 1.91 -4.89 -3.61
C ASN A 118 0.62 -5.60 -3.13
N ARG A 119 -0.11 -5.02 -2.15
CA ARG A 119 -1.47 -5.39 -1.74
C ARG A 119 -2.60 -4.57 -2.38
N GLY A 120 -2.28 -3.64 -3.30
CA GLY A 120 -3.27 -2.87 -4.07
C GLY A 120 -3.82 -1.61 -3.37
N TYR A 121 -3.17 -1.17 -2.30
CA TYR A 121 -3.51 0.09 -1.65
C TYR A 121 -2.83 1.24 -2.39
N GLY A 122 -3.56 1.99 -3.23
CA GLY A 122 -3.05 3.08 -4.10
C GLY A 122 -2.45 4.31 -3.41
N TYR A 123 -1.70 4.08 -2.33
CA TYR A 123 -1.03 5.04 -1.49
C TYR A 123 0.17 4.41 -0.78
N GLU A 124 1.23 5.18 -0.65
CA GLU A 124 2.30 4.91 0.30
C GLU A 124 1.99 5.66 1.59
N GLN A 125 2.26 5.07 2.76
CA GLN A 125 1.94 5.75 4.02
C GLN A 125 2.87 5.41 5.17
N LYS A 126 3.03 6.37 6.07
CA LYS A 126 3.61 6.16 7.40
C LYS A 126 2.52 6.31 8.46
N ARG A 127 2.44 5.32 9.34
CA ARG A 127 1.54 5.29 10.49
C ARG A 127 2.30 5.74 11.73
N PHE A 128 1.69 6.58 12.54
CA PHE A 128 2.18 6.99 13.85
C PHE A 128 1.17 6.60 14.91
N ASP A 129 1.63 5.76 15.85
CA ASP A 129 0.80 5.24 16.94
C ASP A 129 0.76 6.15 18.16
N ASN A 130 1.79 6.97 18.32
CA ASN A 130 2.03 7.84 19.46
C ASN A 130 2.51 9.22 18.99
N PHE A 131 2.38 10.22 19.86
CA PHE A 131 2.92 11.55 19.61
C PHE A 131 4.44 11.54 19.78
N ASP A 132 5.16 11.74 18.66
CA ASP A 132 6.61 11.91 18.63
C ASP A 132 6.98 12.96 17.58
N ILE A 133 7.39 14.14 18.06
CA ILE A 133 7.76 15.28 17.21
C ILE A 133 8.92 14.93 16.27
N SER A 134 9.87 14.12 16.73
CA SER A 134 11.03 13.76 15.93
C SER A 134 10.66 12.85 14.76
N ALA A 135 9.71 11.94 14.97
CA ALA A 135 9.23 11.02 13.95
C ALA A 135 8.44 11.72 12.83
N PHE A 136 7.86 12.89 13.11
CA PHE A 136 7.11 13.68 12.13
C PHE A 136 8.01 14.45 11.14
N GLN A 137 9.33 14.45 11.34
CA GLN A 137 10.25 15.24 10.54
C GLN A 137 11.20 14.36 9.73
N ASN A 138 11.65 14.88 8.59
CA ASN A 138 12.61 14.22 7.70
C ASN A 138 12.16 12.83 7.22
N MET A 139 10.85 12.61 7.10
CA MET A 139 10.31 11.35 6.61
C MET A 139 10.78 11.08 5.18
N GLN A 140 11.32 9.88 4.97
CA GLN A 140 11.66 9.39 3.64
C GLN A 140 10.62 8.39 3.16
N PHE A 141 10.14 8.58 1.93
CA PHE A 141 9.23 7.67 1.25
C PHE A 141 9.93 7.11 0.01
N GLU A 142 9.90 5.80 -0.13
CA GLU A 142 10.65 5.11 -1.17
C GLU A 142 9.72 4.69 -2.31
N PHE A 143 9.95 5.29 -3.48
CA PHE A 143 9.27 4.93 -4.71
C PHE A 143 10.27 4.30 -5.67
N TYR A 144 9.78 3.42 -6.54
CA TYR A 144 10.57 2.82 -7.60
C TYR A 144 9.79 2.95 -8.90
N HIS A 145 10.47 3.23 -10.02
CA HIS A 145 9.81 3.14 -11.33
C HIS A 145 9.26 1.72 -11.51
N LYS A 146 8.02 1.60 -11.98
CA LYS A 146 7.40 0.31 -12.31
C LYS A 146 8.16 -0.33 -13.46
N ALA A 147 8.39 -1.63 -13.36
CA ALA A 147 8.70 -2.52 -14.47
C ALA A 147 7.75 -3.71 -14.44
N ASP A 148 7.37 -4.20 -15.61
CA ASP A 148 6.61 -5.43 -15.74
C ASP A 148 7.58 -6.58 -16.03
N LEU A 149 7.47 -7.69 -15.29
CA LEU A 149 8.26 -8.90 -15.45
C LEU A 149 7.34 -10.06 -15.88
N THR A 150 7.70 -10.73 -16.97
CA THR A 150 7.02 -11.96 -17.41
C THR A 150 7.82 -13.19 -16.97
N ILE A 151 7.20 -14.04 -16.16
CA ILE A 151 7.77 -15.31 -15.67
C ILE A 151 7.16 -16.43 -16.49
N TYR A 152 7.97 -17.10 -17.30
CA TYR A 152 7.59 -18.27 -18.07
C TYR A 152 7.84 -19.54 -17.27
N LEU A 153 6.83 -20.41 -17.24
CA LEU A 153 6.86 -21.70 -16.58
C LEU A 153 6.83 -22.77 -17.66
N ASN A 154 7.86 -23.60 -17.73
CA ASN A 154 7.97 -24.67 -18.71
C ASN A 154 8.06 -26.00 -17.96
N ARG A 155 6.99 -26.79 -18.02
CA ARG A 155 6.99 -28.11 -17.41
C ARG A 155 7.82 -29.07 -18.26
N THR A 156 8.80 -29.71 -17.62
CA THR A 156 9.76 -30.61 -18.27
C THR A 156 9.57 -32.08 -17.89
N SER A 157 8.92 -32.36 -16.76
CA SER A 157 8.59 -33.71 -16.31
C SER A 157 7.08 -33.95 -16.21
N ASP A 158 6.65 -35.18 -16.50
CA ASP A 158 5.28 -35.66 -16.31
C ASP A 158 5.02 -36.14 -14.86
N ASP A 159 5.74 -35.58 -13.88
CA ASP A 159 5.61 -35.98 -12.48
C ASP A 159 4.36 -35.42 -11.79
N ASN A 160 3.92 -36.06 -10.70
CA ASN A 160 2.78 -35.59 -9.93
C ASN A 160 3.25 -34.61 -8.85
N PHE A 161 2.90 -33.33 -8.99
CA PHE A 161 3.04 -32.33 -7.94
C PHE A 161 1.67 -31.78 -7.52
N ARG A 162 1.57 -31.27 -6.30
CA ARG A 162 0.31 -30.78 -5.73
C ARG A 162 0.10 -29.30 -5.99
N TRP A 163 1.15 -28.49 -5.84
CA TRP A 163 1.09 -27.05 -6.06
C TRP A 163 2.45 -26.47 -6.43
N ILE A 164 2.41 -25.29 -7.06
CA ILE A 164 3.58 -24.44 -7.30
C ILE A 164 3.28 -23.09 -6.64
N SER A 165 4.28 -22.56 -5.94
CA SER A 165 4.25 -21.17 -5.46
C SER A 165 5.35 -20.40 -6.14
N ILE A 166 5.03 -19.17 -6.49
CA ILE A 166 5.97 -18.21 -7.07
C ILE A 166 5.98 -17.02 -6.13
N GLN A 167 7.17 -16.68 -5.66
CA GLN A 167 7.45 -15.50 -4.88
C GLN A 167 8.38 -14.62 -5.68
N HIS A 168 8.22 -13.30 -5.59
CA HIS A 168 9.20 -12.36 -6.10
C HIS A 168 9.55 -11.30 -5.06
N ASP A 169 10.80 -10.90 -5.06
CA ASP A 169 11.37 -9.98 -4.08
C ASP A 169 12.10 -8.86 -4.82
N PHE A 170 11.92 -7.62 -4.37
CA PHE A 170 12.79 -6.51 -4.76
C PHE A 170 13.11 -5.66 -3.53
N ALA A 171 14.30 -5.06 -3.51
CA ALA A 171 14.80 -4.26 -2.38
C ALA A 171 14.84 -5.00 -1.01
N GLY A 172 14.93 -6.33 -1.01
CA GLY A 172 15.03 -7.14 0.21
C GLY A 172 13.69 -7.37 0.93
N GLU A 173 12.59 -6.85 0.39
CA GLU A 173 11.25 -7.15 0.85
C GLU A 173 10.68 -8.32 0.06
N THR A 174 10.09 -9.27 0.79
CA THR A 174 9.51 -10.48 0.20
C THR A 174 8.05 -10.28 -0.12
N TYR A 175 7.69 -10.47 -1.39
CA TYR A 175 6.31 -10.40 -1.84
C TYR A 175 5.81 -11.77 -2.26
N LEU A 176 4.78 -12.22 -1.55
CA LEU A 176 3.91 -13.26 -2.07
C LEU A 176 2.94 -12.56 -3.03
N ASP A 177 3.27 -12.53 -4.32
CA ASP A 177 2.24 -12.25 -5.32
C ASP A 177 1.17 -13.32 -5.15
N GLY A 178 -0.06 -12.85 -4.91
CA GLY A 178 -1.17 -13.57 -4.28
C GLY A 178 -1.75 -14.76 -5.04
N SER A 179 -0.92 -15.57 -5.67
CA SER A 179 -1.25 -16.79 -6.36
C SER A 179 -0.34 -17.89 -5.83
N ASN A 180 -0.66 -18.44 -4.66
CA ASN A 180 -0.34 -19.86 -4.50
C ASN A 180 -1.14 -20.57 -5.59
N TYR A 181 -0.46 -21.05 -6.63
CA TYR A 181 -1.12 -21.70 -7.76
C TYR A 181 -1.50 -23.11 -7.32
N PHE A 182 -2.75 -23.24 -6.88
CA PHE A 182 -3.32 -24.50 -6.45
C PHE A 182 -3.79 -25.30 -7.68
N GLY A 183 -3.08 -26.39 -7.99
CA GLY A 183 -3.62 -27.49 -8.81
C GLY A 183 -2.81 -27.87 -10.05
N ILE A 184 -3.01 -29.15 -10.43
CA ILE A 184 -2.37 -29.89 -11.55
C ILE A 184 -2.72 -29.30 -12.94
N THR A 185 -3.63 -28.31 -13.00
CA THR A 185 -4.22 -27.74 -14.21
C THR A 185 -3.36 -26.73 -14.97
N PHE A 186 -2.19 -26.33 -14.47
CA PHE A 186 -1.20 -25.62 -15.29
C PHE A 186 -0.48 -26.63 -16.19
N ALA A 187 -1.13 -26.91 -17.32
CA ALA A 187 -0.63 -27.79 -18.35
C ALA A 187 0.49 -27.11 -19.14
N THR A 188 1.67 -27.73 -19.11
CA THR A 188 2.79 -27.61 -20.05
C THR A 188 3.55 -26.28 -20.15
N THR A 189 2.90 -25.14 -20.38
CA THR A 189 3.58 -23.85 -20.54
C THR A 189 2.64 -22.72 -20.14
N ASP A 190 3.07 -21.89 -19.20
CA ASP A 190 2.30 -20.71 -18.80
C ASP A 190 3.20 -19.50 -18.56
N SER A 191 2.59 -18.31 -18.52
CA SER A 191 3.29 -17.07 -18.20
C SER A 191 2.53 -16.27 -17.14
N LEU A 192 3.24 -15.89 -16.09
CA LEU A 192 2.78 -14.95 -15.09
C LEU A 192 3.37 -13.57 -15.36
N LYS A 193 2.55 -12.53 -15.27
CA LYS A 193 3.04 -11.14 -15.27
C LYS A 193 3.00 -10.59 -13.86
N VAL A 194 4.14 -10.15 -13.36
CA VAL A 194 4.28 -9.50 -12.04
C VAL A 194 4.76 -8.08 -12.21
N ARG A 195 4.33 -7.21 -11.30
CA ARG A 195 4.82 -5.83 -11.21
C ARG A 195 6.01 -5.82 -10.25
N THR A 196 7.10 -5.19 -10.68
CA THR A 196 8.32 -5.05 -9.90
C THR A 196 8.95 -3.67 -10.11
N ALA A 197 10.10 -3.43 -9.50
CA ALA A 197 10.85 -2.21 -9.60
C ALA A 197 11.90 -2.26 -10.72
N ALA A 198 11.95 -1.20 -11.54
CA ALA A 198 13.00 -1.00 -12.53
C ALA A 198 14.31 -0.57 -11.86
N GLY A 199 15.44 -0.97 -12.44
CA GLY A 199 16.78 -0.52 -12.03
C GLY A 199 17.33 -1.20 -10.77
N ILE A 200 16.60 -2.17 -10.20
CA ILE A 200 17.08 -3.00 -9.08
C ILE A 200 16.86 -4.48 -9.36
N TYR A 201 17.60 -5.32 -8.63
CA TYR A 201 17.44 -6.77 -8.69
C TYR A 201 16.04 -7.16 -8.22
N THR A 202 15.35 -7.90 -9.08
CA THR A 202 14.16 -8.66 -8.76
C THR A 202 14.57 -10.13 -8.70
N LYS A 203 14.38 -10.75 -7.54
CA LYS A 203 14.57 -12.18 -7.32
C LYS A 203 13.23 -12.87 -7.50
N VAL A 204 13.19 -14.02 -8.17
CA VAL A 204 12.02 -14.88 -8.27
C VAL A 204 12.38 -16.25 -7.71
N ILE A 205 11.49 -16.77 -6.86
CA ILE A 205 11.62 -18.08 -6.23
C ILE A 205 10.40 -18.89 -6.65
N LEU A 206 10.65 -20.00 -7.33
CA LEU A 206 9.64 -20.99 -7.65
C LEU A 206 9.82 -22.18 -6.71
N THR A 207 8.75 -22.55 -6.00
CA THR A 207 8.71 -23.74 -5.15
C THR A 207 7.68 -24.70 -5.71
N LYS A 208 8.12 -25.89 -6.10
CA LYS A 208 7.27 -27.00 -6.53
C LYS A 208 7.15 -27.98 -5.38
N THR A 209 5.93 -28.34 -5.00
CA THR A 209 5.67 -29.24 -3.88
C THR A 209 4.86 -30.46 -4.30
N ALA A 210 5.38 -31.65 -4.02
CA ALA A 210 4.77 -32.95 -4.24
C ALA A 210 4.55 -33.71 -2.92
N PHE A 211 3.72 -34.75 -2.96
CA PHE A 211 3.56 -35.69 -1.87
C PHE A 211 3.87 -37.10 -2.36
N GLU A 212 4.82 -37.76 -1.72
CA GLU A 212 5.11 -39.17 -1.93
C GLU A 212 4.94 -39.88 -0.59
N GLU A 213 3.98 -40.83 -0.51
CA GLU A 213 3.70 -41.57 0.73
C GLU A 213 3.48 -40.68 1.98
N GLU A 214 2.75 -39.57 1.83
CA GLU A 214 2.51 -38.54 2.86
C GLU A 214 3.72 -37.67 3.24
N ILE A 215 4.88 -37.87 2.62
CA ILE A 215 6.06 -37.02 2.77
C ILE A 215 5.97 -35.87 1.77
N GLU A 216 6.09 -34.64 2.28
CA GLU A 216 6.20 -33.45 1.43
C GLU A 216 7.60 -33.36 0.83
N LEU A 217 7.69 -33.41 -0.50
CA LEU A 217 8.92 -33.20 -1.26
C LEU A 217 8.81 -31.84 -1.95
N SER A 218 9.78 -30.95 -1.70
CA SER A 218 9.81 -29.63 -2.33
C SER A 218 11.11 -29.41 -3.10
N GLU A 219 10.96 -28.85 -4.30
CA GLU A 219 12.06 -28.37 -5.14
C GLU A 219 11.95 -26.85 -5.23
N THR A 220 13.08 -26.16 -5.08
CA THR A 220 13.15 -24.70 -5.17
C THR A 220 14.10 -24.28 -6.27
N LEU A 221 13.60 -23.46 -7.19
CA LEU A 221 14.36 -22.82 -8.24
C LEU A 221 14.40 -21.32 -7.97
N ILE A 222 15.56 -20.70 -8.16
CA ILE A 222 15.76 -19.27 -7.92
C ILE A 222 16.45 -18.69 -9.13
N ASP A 223 15.91 -17.59 -9.63
CA ASP A 223 16.57 -16.76 -10.64
C ASP A 223 16.35 -15.27 -10.31
N SER A 224 17.11 -14.40 -10.94
CA SER A 224 17.00 -12.96 -10.71
C SER A 224 17.44 -12.18 -11.94
N LEU A 225 16.84 -11.00 -12.13
CA LEU A 225 17.32 -10.03 -13.10
C LEU A 225 17.18 -8.61 -12.56
N ILE A 226 17.92 -7.68 -13.17
CA ILE A 226 17.64 -6.26 -13.05
C ILE A 226 16.59 -5.91 -14.11
N CYS A 227 15.38 -5.61 -13.67
CA CYS A 227 14.33 -5.20 -14.59
C CYS A 227 14.57 -3.78 -15.10
N THR A 228 14.16 -3.48 -16.33
CA THR A 228 14.21 -2.15 -16.92
C THR A 228 12.78 -1.66 -17.19
N LYS A 229 12.56 -0.34 -17.13
CA LYS A 229 11.22 0.27 -17.19
C LYS A 229 10.41 -0.15 -18.42
N ASP A 230 11.06 -0.17 -19.58
CA ASP A 230 10.42 -0.43 -20.88
C ASP A 230 11.02 -1.65 -21.60
N GLY A 231 11.86 -2.44 -20.92
CA GLY A 231 12.53 -3.57 -21.54
C GLY A 231 11.72 -4.87 -21.48
N PRO A 232 12.10 -5.85 -22.32
CA PRO A 232 11.52 -7.18 -22.29
C PRO A 232 12.06 -7.96 -21.08
N ASN A 233 11.54 -7.66 -19.89
CA ASN A 233 11.93 -8.35 -18.67
C ASN A 233 11.27 -9.72 -18.62
N SER A 234 12.08 -10.78 -18.65
CA SER A 234 11.56 -12.14 -18.57
C SER A 234 12.50 -13.09 -17.85
N LEU A 235 11.92 -14.03 -17.11
CA LEU A 235 12.59 -15.21 -16.58
C LEU A 235 11.88 -16.47 -17.07
N SER A 236 12.61 -17.56 -17.20
CA SER A 236 12.07 -18.85 -17.60
C SER A 236 12.50 -19.92 -16.60
N PHE A 237 11.53 -20.59 -16.00
CA PHE A 237 11.76 -21.72 -15.10
C PHE A 237 11.37 -23.01 -15.79
N ASN A 238 12.28 -23.98 -15.75
CA ASN A 238 12.04 -25.36 -16.17
C ASN A 238 11.81 -26.18 -14.90
N TYR A 239 10.63 -26.78 -14.75
CA TYR A 239 10.23 -27.49 -13.54
C TYR A 239 9.53 -28.82 -13.83
#